data_AF-A0A6S4QFZ2-F1
#
_entry.id   AF-A0A6S4QFZ2-F1
#
_cell.length_a   1.000
_cell.length_b   1.000
_cell.length_c   1.000
_cell.angle_alpha   90.00
_cell.angle_beta   90.00
_cell.angle_gamma   90.00
#
_symmetry.space_group_name_H-M   'P 1'
#
loop_
_entity.id
_entity.type
_entity.pdbx_description
1 polymer ?
#
loop_
_entity_poly.entity_id
_entity_poly.type
_entity_poly.pdbx_seq_one_letter_code
_entity_poly.pdbx_strand_id
1 'polypeptide(L)'
;MAKKNKIKKIAPKIKHPPQKYIVSKMIFLTVLMVFIGTLIFIGGSMLLENKRLKSPNSSYSPLQPQKQTSAPSSQNHSTKKQFETLIPTSPWYTDEQIALGALVYSKNCQVCHGIAGQGTPNWRTRLSNGTYPPPPLNGSAHTWHHSMQVLINTINKGGTVVGGIMPAFEDKLSNDEVLAVLAYIQSLWPREIYTTWATRINSQQ
;
A
#
# COMPACT_ATOMS: atom_id res chain seq x y z
N MET A 1 27.44 49.95 53.22
CA MET A 1 27.50 48.78 52.31
C MET A 1 26.46 49.01 51.20
N ALA A 2 26.65 48.87 49.89
CA ALA A 2 27.77 48.55 49.02
C ALA A 2 27.51 49.23 47.65
N LYS A 3 28.56 49.77 47.00
CA LYS A 3 28.49 50.47 45.70
C LYS A 3 28.19 49.50 44.56
N LYS A 4 27.17 49.78 43.75
CA LYS A 4 26.84 49.03 42.52
C LYS A 4 27.75 49.50 41.37
N ASN A 5 28.71 48.65 40.96
CA ASN A 5 29.52 48.86 39.76
C ASN A 5 28.76 48.38 38.50
N LYS A 6 28.45 49.31 37.59
CA LYS A 6 27.90 49.02 36.25
C LYS A 6 29.05 48.67 35.30
N ILE A 7 29.16 47.40 34.93
CA ILE A 7 30.08 46.93 33.88
C ILE A 7 29.41 47.14 32.52
N LYS A 8 29.95 48.03 31.68
CA LYS A 8 29.55 48.18 30.28
C LYS A 8 30.12 47.01 29.47
N LYS A 9 29.27 46.14 28.95
CA LYS A 9 29.66 45.08 28.01
C LYS A 9 29.89 45.69 26.62
N ILE A 10 31.09 45.56 26.09
CA ILE A 10 31.44 45.91 24.70
C ILE A 10 31.47 44.59 23.92
N ALA A 11 30.58 44.43 22.94
CA ALA A 11 30.54 43.25 22.08
C ALA A 11 31.62 43.35 20.98
N PRO A 12 32.32 42.26 20.62
CA PRO A 12 33.34 42.27 19.59
C PRO A 12 32.72 42.32 18.18
N LYS A 13 33.24 43.20 17.31
CA LYS A 13 32.89 43.26 15.88
C LYS A 13 33.46 42.03 15.16
N ILE A 14 32.59 41.09 14.77
CA ILE A 14 32.94 39.95 13.92
C ILE A 14 33.07 40.47 12.48
N LYS A 15 34.26 40.35 11.88
CA LYS A 15 34.49 40.68 10.46
C LYS A 15 34.18 39.45 9.61
N HIS A 16 33.18 39.54 8.75
CA HIS A 16 32.90 38.50 7.75
C HIS A 16 33.85 38.63 6.55
N PRO A 17 34.36 37.50 6.01
CA PRO A 17 35.19 37.52 4.79
C PRO A 17 34.35 37.89 3.55
N PRO A 18 34.99 38.42 2.49
CA PRO A 18 34.29 38.88 1.30
C PRO A 18 33.58 37.73 0.58
N GLN A 19 32.31 37.95 0.26
CA GLN A 19 31.35 36.97 -0.28
C GLN A 19 31.76 36.28 -1.59
N LYS A 20 32.79 36.79 -2.28
CA LYS A 20 33.31 36.24 -3.54
C LYS A 20 34.07 34.91 -3.35
N TYR A 21 34.46 34.56 -2.12
CA TYR A 21 35.24 33.35 -1.82
C TYR A 21 34.43 32.05 -1.70
N ILE A 22 33.10 32.12 -1.59
CA ILE A 22 32.26 30.92 -1.36
C ILE A 22 31.87 30.24 -2.68
N VAL A 23 31.64 31.03 -3.74
CA VAL A 23 31.13 30.52 -5.01
C VAL A 23 32.16 29.69 -5.79
N SER A 24 33.46 29.98 -5.61
CA SER A 24 34.53 29.30 -6.35
C SER A 24 34.92 27.92 -5.80
N LYS A 25 34.64 27.61 -4.52
CA LYS A 25 34.96 26.30 -3.92
C LYS A 25 33.89 25.24 -4.14
N MET A 26 32.62 25.63 -4.34
CA MET A 26 31.54 24.67 -4.61
C MET A 26 31.56 24.11 -6.04
N ILE A 27 32.14 24.84 -7.01
CA ILE A 27 32.19 24.41 -8.42
C ILE A 27 33.31 23.37 -8.65
N PHE A 28 34.41 23.41 -7.87
CA PHE A 28 35.52 22.47 -8.02
C PHE A 28 35.28 21.09 -7.36
N LEU A 29 34.37 20.99 -6.40
CA LEU A 29 34.06 19.72 -5.71
C LEU A 29 33.00 18.87 -6.45
N THR A 30 32.16 19.49 -7.27
CA THR A 30 31.11 18.79 -8.03
C THR A 30 31.63 18.17 -9.33
N VAL A 31 32.69 18.71 -9.94
CA VAL A 31 33.28 18.17 -11.17
C VAL A 31 34.12 16.90 -10.91
N LEU A 32 34.69 16.72 -9.71
CA LEU A 32 35.47 15.52 -9.34
C LEU A 32 34.59 14.29 -9.03
N MET A 33 33.33 14.48 -8.61
CA MET A 33 32.40 13.39 -8.30
C MET A 33 31.65 12.83 -9.53
N VAL A 34 31.71 13.50 -10.68
CA VAL A 34 31.05 13.04 -11.93
C VAL A 34 31.96 12.13 -12.77
N PHE A 35 33.28 12.14 -12.57
CA PHE A 35 34.23 11.33 -13.35
C PHE A 35 34.66 9.99 -12.72
N ILE A 36 34.33 9.73 -11.45
CA ILE A 36 34.67 8.44 -10.78
C ILE A 36 33.51 7.42 -10.88
N GLY A 37 32.28 7.88 -11.15
CA GLY A 37 31.08 7.03 -11.22
C GLY A 37 30.87 6.27 -12.54
N THR A 38 31.62 6.57 -13.60
CA THR A 38 31.41 5.98 -14.94
C THR A 38 32.39 4.87 -15.32
N LEU A 39 33.33 4.51 -14.43
CA LEU A 39 34.34 3.46 -14.67
C LEU A 39 34.10 2.16 -13.87
N ILE A 40 32.97 2.01 -13.16
CA ILE A 40 32.63 0.79 -12.39
C ILE A 40 31.33 0.13 -12.92
N PHE A 41 31.03 0.25 -14.21
CA PHE A 41 29.85 -0.42 -14.79
C PHE A 41 30.09 -1.04 -16.17
N ILE A 42 31.34 -1.41 -16.47
CA ILE A 42 31.70 -2.23 -17.64
C ILE A 42 32.69 -3.29 -17.18
N GLY A 43 32.19 -4.48 -16.85
CA GLY A 43 33.04 -5.65 -16.60
C GLY A 43 32.66 -6.39 -15.33
N GLY A 44 31.62 -7.23 -15.41
CA GLY A 44 31.30 -8.15 -14.33
C GLY A 44 30.16 -9.09 -14.68
N SER A 45 30.52 -10.34 -14.95
CA SER A 45 29.67 -11.54 -14.78
C SER A 45 28.69 -11.88 -15.89
N MET A 46 29.29 -12.37 -16.97
CA MET A 46 28.82 -13.49 -17.77
C MET A 46 28.60 -14.74 -16.88
N LEU A 47 27.56 -15.53 -17.22
CA LEU A 47 27.25 -16.91 -16.78
C LEU A 47 26.70 -17.11 -15.35
N LEU A 48 25.36 -17.09 -15.23
CA LEU A 48 24.68 -18.19 -14.55
C LEU A 48 23.38 -18.57 -15.28
N GLU A 49 23.46 -19.77 -15.85
CA GLU A 49 22.41 -20.64 -16.35
C GLU A 49 21.27 -20.78 -15.31
N ASN A 50 20.15 -20.09 -15.50
CA ASN A 50 18.98 -20.31 -14.65
C ASN A 50 18.19 -21.50 -15.20
N LYS A 51 18.47 -22.69 -14.66
CA LYS A 51 17.65 -23.88 -14.83
C LYS A 51 16.23 -23.53 -14.39
N ARG A 52 15.38 -23.40 -15.40
CA ARG A 52 13.93 -23.30 -15.33
C ARG A 52 13.37 -24.48 -14.51
N LEU A 53 13.29 -24.32 -13.19
CA LEU A 53 12.47 -25.19 -12.35
C LEU A 53 11.03 -24.94 -12.76
N LYS A 54 10.47 -25.92 -13.47
CA LYS A 54 9.03 -26.04 -13.71
C LYS A 54 8.31 -25.89 -12.37
N SER A 55 7.59 -24.78 -12.24
CA SER A 55 6.58 -24.59 -11.21
C SER A 55 5.54 -25.71 -11.36
N PRO A 56 5.33 -26.56 -10.34
CA PRO A 56 4.22 -27.49 -10.35
C PRO A 56 2.94 -26.74 -9.96
N ASN A 57 2.05 -26.58 -10.95
CA ASN A 57 0.59 -26.54 -10.83
C ASN A 57 0.05 -26.21 -9.43
N SER A 58 -0.21 -24.92 -9.16
CA SER A 58 -1.11 -24.51 -8.09
C SER A 58 -2.54 -24.85 -8.50
N SER A 59 -2.89 -26.11 -8.30
CA SER A 59 -4.25 -26.63 -8.39
C SER A 59 -4.96 -26.26 -7.10
N TYR A 60 -5.76 -25.19 -7.13
CA TYR A 60 -6.83 -25.04 -6.15
C TYR A 60 -7.78 -26.25 -6.30
N SER A 61 -7.70 -27.18 -5.35
CA SER A 61 -8.53 -28.38 -5.32
C SER A 61 -9.74 -28.13 -4.39
N PRO A 62 -10.98 -28.43 -4.81
CA PRO A 62 -12.16 -28.24 -3.98
C PRO A 62 -12.19 -29.27 -2.84
N LEU A 63 -12.45 -28.82 -1.61
CA LEU A 63 -12.68 -29.70 -0.47
C LEU A 63 -14.01 -30.46 -0.65
N GLN A 64 -13.95 -31.79 -0.73
CA GLN A 64 -15.13 -32.67 -0.64
C GLN A 64 -15.52 -32.95 0.83
N PRO A 65 -16.81 -33.19 1.14
CA PRO A 65 -17.27 -33.37 2.53
C PRO A 65 -17.02 -34.79 3.05
N GLN A 66 -16.49 -34.89 4.27
CA GLN A 66 -16.32 -36.16 4.99
C GLN A 66 -17.63 -36.64 5.64
N LYS A 67 -17.91 -37.94 5.45
CA LYS A 67 -19.07 -38.69 5.94
C LYS A 67 -18.94 -38.99 7.44
N GLN A 68 -19.90 -38.55 8.26
CA GLN A 68 -19.99 -38.90 9.69
C GLN A 68 -21.12 -39.91 9.95
N THR A 69 -20.79 -40.98 10.66
CA THR A 69 -21.69 -42.04 11.11
C THR A 69 -22.11 -41.85 12.58
N SER A 70 -23.43 -41.88 12.80
CA SER A 70 -24.21 -42.38 13.96
C SER A 70 -24.04 -41.77 15.38
N ALA A 71 -25.22 -41.45 15.96
CA ALA A 71 -25.58 -40.81 17.24
C ALA A 71 -25.69 -41.82 18.45
N PRO A 72 -26.31 -41.54 19.64
CA PRO A 72 -26.99 -40.32 20.15
C PRO A 72 -26.88 -39.95 21.67
N SER A 73 -27.45 -38.78 22.00
CA SER A 73 -28.16 -38.37 23.24
C SER A 73 -27.40 -37.80 24.45
N SER A 74 -27.59 -36.50 24.74
CA SER A 74 -28.46 -36.04 25.85
C SER A 74 -28.44 -34.50 26.07
N GLN A 75 -29.62 -33.90 25.87
CA GLN A 75 -30.29 -32.83 26.65
C GLN A 75 -29.51 -31.59 27.17
N ASN A 76 -29.91 -30.46 26.59
CA ASN A 76 -30.35 -29.20 27.21
C ASN A 76 -29.38 -28.07 27.61
N HIS A 77 -29.74 -26.89 27.08
CA HIS A 77 -29.57 -25.55 27.65
C HIS A 77 -28.22 -24.83 27.45
N SER A 78 -27.91 -24.39 26.21
CA SER A 78 -27.25 -23.09 25.91
C SER A 78 -27.09 -22.87 24.38
N THR A 79 -28.16 -23.02 23.60
CA THR A 79 -28.09 -22.98 22.12
C THR A 79 -27.94 -21.57 21.52
N LYS A 80 -27.76 -20.52 22.33
CA LYS A 80 -27.49 -19.16 21.81
C LYS A 80 -25.98 -18.86 21.62
N LYS A 81 -25.09 -19.69 22.17
CA LYS A 81 -23.62 -19.46 22.09
C LYS A 81 -22.91 -20.31 21.03
N GLN A 82 -23.60 -21.30 20.44
CA GLN A 82 -23.00 -22.25 19.49
C GLN A 82 -23.44 -22.04 18.03
N PHE A 83 -24.22 -20.99 17.76
CA PHE A 83 -24.54 -20.53 16.41
C PHE A 83 -23.67 -19.33 15.96
N GLU A 84 -22.57 -19.05 16.66
CA GLU A 84 -21.44 -18.29 16.10
C GLU A 84 -20.67 -19.23 15.14
N THR A 85 -21.39 -19.73 14.14
CA THR A 85 -20.98 -20.80 13.24
C THR A 85 -20.13 -20.21 12.14
N LEU A 86 -18.83 -20.51 12.16
CA LEU A 86 -18.00 -20.79 10.98
C LEU A 86 -18.05 -19.75 9.84
N ILE A 87 -18.03 -18.46 10.15
CA ILE A 87 -17.53 -17.51 9.16
C ILE A 87 -16.06 -17.89 8.94
N PRO A 88 -15.56 -18.05 7.70
CA PRO A 88 -14.12 -18.10 7.48
C PRO A 88 -13.56 -16.73 7.90
N THR A 89 -13.22 -16.59 9.18
CA THR A 89 -12.81 -15.32 9.79
C THR A 89 -11.38 -14.95 9.47
N SER A 90 -10.62 -15.87 8.87
CA SER A 90 -9.29 -15.57 8.36
C SER A 90 -9.41 -14.76 7.07
N PRO A 91 -8.72 -13.61 6.95
CA PRO A 91 -8.58 -12.94 5.69
C PRO A 91 -8.01 -13.85 4.60
N TRP A 92 -8.29 -13.55 3.33
CA TRP A 92 -7.74 -14.33 2.21
C TRP A 92 -6.26 -14.06 1.97
N TYR A 93 -5.71 -13.04 2.64
CA TYR A 93 -4.33 -12.59 2.51
C TYR A 93 -3.48 -12.95 3.73
N THR A 94 -2.16 -13.02 3.53
CA THR A 94 -1.17 -13.19 4.60
C THR A 94 -0.52 -11.86 4.99
N ASP A 95 0.22 -11.85 6.10
CA ASP A 95 0.97 -10.67 6.56
C ASP A 95 2.06 -10.27 5.54
N GLU A 96 2.68 -11.23 4.85
CA GLU A 96 3.66 -10.96 3.78
C GLU A 96 3.02 -10.23 2.60
N GLN A 97 1.79 -10.60 2.23
CA GLN A 97 1.04 -9.91 1.16
C GLN A 97 0.65 -8.49 1.58
N ILE A 98 0.28 -8.27 2.84
CA ILE A 98 0.05 -6.93 3.38
C ILE A 98 1.33 -6.11 3.32
N ALA A 99 2.47 -6.66 3.72
CA ALA A 99 3.75 -5.97 3.72
C ALA A 99 4.19 -5.57 2.31
N LEU A 100 4.12 -6.50 1.34
CA LEU A 100 4.37 -6.19 -0.07
C LEU A 100 3.37 -5.13 -0.58
N GLY A 101 2.10 -5.31 -0.24
CA GLY A 101 1.02 -4.41 -0.63
C GLY A 101 1.22 -2.98 -0.15
N ALA A 102 1.71 -2.80 1.08
CA ALA A 102 2.02 -1.49 1.63
C ALA A 102 3.13 -0.78 0.84
N LEU A 103 4.17 -1.53 0.41
CA LEU A 103 5.24 -0.99 -0.44
C LEU A 103 4.73 -0.58 -1.82
N VAL A 104 3.92 -1.43 -2.46
CA VAL A 104 3.29 -1.13 -3.76
C VAL A 104 2.36 0.07 -3.63
N TYR A 105 1.53 0.11 -2.59
CA TYR A 105 0.58 1.18 -2.32
C TYR A 105 1.29 2.53 -2.15
N SER A 106 2.36 2.56 -1.34
CA SER A 106 3.10 3.79 -1.06
C SER A 106 3.74 4.38 -2.33
N LYS A 107 4.25 3.51 -3.21
CA LYS A 107 4.88 3.93 -4.46
C LYS A 107 3.88 4.39 -5.53
N ASN A 108 2.68 3.81 -5.57
CA ASN A 108 1.80 3.92 -6.74
C ASN A 108 0.44 4.58 -6.45
N CYS A 109 -0.13 4.37 -5.27
CA CYS A 109 -1.53 4.68 -4.97
C CYS A 109 -1.67 5.85 -3.99
N GLN A 110 -0.75 5.91 -3.01
CA GLN A 110 -0.77 6.86 -1.90
C GLN A 110 -0.82 8.32 -2.35
N VAL A 111 -0.16 8.67 -3.46
CA VAL A 111 -0.08 10.05 -3.96
C VAL A 111 -1.46 10.68 -4.18
N CYS A 112 -2.45 9.88 -4.55
CA CYS A 112 -3.82 10.32 -4.81
C CYS A 112 -4.80 9.87 -3.71
N HIS A 113 -4.66 8.65 -3.21
CA HIS A 113 -5.59 8.07 -2.23
C HIS A 113 -5.21 8.31 -0.76
N GLY A 114 -4.06 8.94 -0.50
CA GLY A 114 -3.55 9.23 0.84
C GLY A 114 -2.84 8.05 1.48
N ILE A 115 -2.08 8.30 2.56
CA ILE A 115 -1.25 7.29 3.25
C ILE A 115 -2.05 6.08 3.74
N ALA A 116 -3.26 6.31 4.23
CA ALA A 116 -4.12 5.27 4.81
C ALA A 116 -5.42 5.11 4.02
N GLY A 117 -5.39 5.37 2.70
CA GLY A 117 -6.57 5.22 1.85
C GLY A 117 -7.73 6.14 2.23
N GLN A 118 -7.49 7.27 2.86
CA GLN A 118 -8.53 8.22 3.26
C GLN A 118 -9.14 9.00 2.09
N GLY A 119 -8.51 8.96 0.90
CA GLY A 119 -8.94 9.68 -0.28
C GLY A 119 -8.83 11.20 -0.13
N THR A 120 -9.51 11.90 -1.02
CA THR A 120 -9.60 13.37 -1.01
C THR A 120 -10.91 13.83 -0.34
N PRO A 121 -10.93 14.94 0.42
CA PRO A 121 -12.17 15.55 0.89
C PRO A 121 -13.16 15.84 -0.26
N ASN A 122 -14.46 15.79 0.03
CA ASN A 122 -15.51 16.05 -0.97
C ASN A 122 -15.40 15.19 -2.25
N TRP A 123 -14.86 13.97 -2.16
CA TRP A 123 -14.68 13.05 -3.31
C TRP A 123 -15.96 12.71 -4.08
N ARG A 124 -17.13 12.97 -3.51
CA ARG A 124 -18.44 12.81 -4.17
C ARG A 124 -18.86 14.01 -5.03
N THR A 125 -18.12 15.11 -4.98
CA THR A 125 -18.39 16.31 -5.76
C THR A 125 -17.42 16.36 -6.93
N ARG A 126 -17.94 16.57 -8.15
CA ARG A 126 -17.10 16.75 -9.32
C ARG A 126 -16.27 18.03 -9.20
N LEU A 127 -15.04 17.95 -9.66
CA LEU A 127 -14.16 19.10 -9.85
C LEU A 127 -14.66 19.96 -11.03
N SER A 128 -14.11 21.17 -11.17
CA SER A 128 -14.43 22.09 -12.27
C SER A 128 -14.16 21.49 -13.65
N ASN A 129 -13.23 20.55 -13.76
CA ASN A 129 -12.93 19.80 -14.98
C ASN A 129 -13.87 18.61 -15.23
N GLY A 130 -14.92 18.43 -14.41
CA GLY A 130 -15.93 17.38 -14.55
C GLY A 130 -15.54 16.01 -13.98
N THR A 131 -14.31 15.83 -13.49
CA THR A 131 -13.81 14.57 -12.91
C THR A 131 -14.13 14.44 -11.43
N TYR A 132 -14.18 13.20 -10.91
CA TYR A 132 -14.27 12.96 -9.47
C TYR A 132 -12.89 12.92 -8.83
N PRO A 133 -12.70 13.50 -7.62
CA PRO A 133 -11.49 13.30 -6.84
C PRO A 133 -11.29 11.82 -6.45
N PRO A 134 -10.06 11.41 -6.12
CA PRO A 134 -9.78 10.05 -5.64
C PRO A 134 -10.63 9.68 -4.41
N PRO A 135 -11.46 8.62 -4.48
CA PRO A 135 -12.29 8.21 -3.35
C PRO A 135 -11.43 7.55 -2.25
N PRO A 136 -11.92 7.51 -1.00
CA PRO A 136 -11.36 6.68 0.05
C PRO A 136 -11.35 5.20 -0.36
N LEU A 137 -10.29 4.50 0.02
CA LEU A 137 -10.11 3.06 -0.20
C LEU A 137 -10.15 2.26 1.12
N ASN A 138 -10.13 2.92 2.27
CA ASN A 138 -10.09 2.31 3.60
C ASN A 138 -11.45 1.82 4.15
N GLY A 139 -12.40 1.54 3.27
CA GLY A 139 -13.74 1.06 3.65
C GLY A 139 -14.75 2.17 3.98
N SER A 140 -14.35 3.44 4.09
CA SER A 140 -15.29 4.56 4.30
C SER A 140 -16.09 4.99 3.06
N ALA A 141 -15.77 4.42 1.90
CA ALA A 141 -16.44 4.67 0.63
C ALA A 141 -16.93 3.35 -0.01
N HIS A 142 -17.27 3.38 -1.30
CA HIS A 142 -18.00 2.32 -1.97
C HIS A 142 -17.17 1.10 -2.40
N THR A 143 -15.84 1.11 -2.20
CA THR A 143 -14.92 0.06 -2.67
C THR A 143 -15.33 -1.35 -2.24
N TRP A 144 -15.83 -1.52 -1.02
CA TRP A 144 -16.24 -2.81 -0.46
C TRP A 144 -17.55 -3.38 -1.05
N HIS A 145 -18.23 -2.66 -1.95
CA HIS A 145 -19.37 -3.19 -2.70
C HIS A 145 -18.97 -4.00 -3.93
N HIS A 146 -17.68 -4.03 -4.29
CA HIS A 146 -17.21 -4.66 -5.52
C HIS A 146 -16.57 -6.03 -5.26
N SER A 147 -16.71 -6.94 -6.23
CA SER A 147 -16.05 -8.24 -6.21
C SER A 147 -14.53 -8.11 -6.40
N MET A 148 -13.78 -9.13 -5.97
CA MET A 148 -12.33 -9.18 -6.17
C MET A 148 -11.96 -8.97 -7.65
N GLN A 149 -12.69 -9.58 -8.58
CA GLN A 149 -12.45 -9.43 -10.01
C GLN A 149 -12.66 -7.99 -10.50
N VAL A 150 -13.70 -7.30 -10.02
CA VAL A 150 -13.94 -5.89 -10.37
C VAL A 150 -12.83 -5.00 -9.79
N LEU A 151 -12.37 -5.28 -8.57
CA LEU A 151 -11.28 -4.54 -7.94
C LEU A 151 -9.96 -4.71 -8.72
N ILE A 152 -9.60 -5.94 -9.09
CA ILE A 152 -8.42 -6.23 -9.92
C ILE A 152 -8.53 -5.51 -11.27
N ASN A 153 -9.69 -5.62 -11.94
CA ASN A 153 -9.89 -4.98 -13.23
C ASN A 153 -9.80 -3.45 -13.14
N THR A 154 -10.28 -2.85 -12.05
CA THR A 154 -10.18 -1.40 -11.81
C THR A 154 -8.73 -0.95 -11.67
N ILE A 155 -7.88 -1.72 -10.99
CA ILE A 155 -6.44 -1.43 -10.90
C ILE A 155 -5.78 -1.57 -12.28
N ASN A 156 -6.07 -2.67 -12.97
CA ASN A 156 -5.44 -2.97 -14.26
C ASN A 156 -5.82 -1.94 -15.33
N LYS A 157 -7.12 -1.63 -15.47
CA LYS A 157 -7.66 -0.77 -16.54
C LYS A 157 -7.75 0.71 -16.15
N GLY A 158 -7.59 1.05 -14.88
CA GLY A 158 -7.71 2.42 -14.38
C GLY A 158 -9.16 2.92 -14.28
N GLY A 159 -9.31 4.20 -13.94
CA GLY A 159 -10.60 4.83 -13.62
C GLY A 159 -11.23 5.63 -14.76
N THR A 160 -10.59 5.71 -15.93
CA THR A 160 -11.06 6.51 -17.07
C THR A 160 -12.42 6.05 -17.59
N VAL A 161 -12.66 4.73 -17.56
CA VAL A 161 -13.94 4.11 -17.96
C VAL A 161 -15.15 4.56 -17.13
N VAL A 162 -14.92 5.05 -15.91
CA VAL A 162 -15.96 5.57 -15.01
C VAL A 162 -15.86 7.08 -14.80
N GLY A 163 -15.13 7.79 -15.66
CA GLY A 163 -14.99 9.26 -15.61
C GLY A 163 -13.98 9.78 -14.57
N GLY A 164 -13.12 8.91 -14.06
CA GLY A 164 -11.97 9.26 -13.22
C GLY A 164 -10.68 9.47 -14.04
N ILE A 165 -9.60 9.78 -13.34
CA ILE A 165 -8.26 9.98 -13.92
C ILE A 165 -7.23 8.94 -13.45
N MET A 166 -7.68 7.93 -12.70
CA MET A 166 -6.78 6.89 -12.19
C MET A 166 -6.12 6.16 -13.36
N PRO A 167 -4.78 6.11 -13.43
CA PRO A 167 -4.07 5.46 -14.52
C PRO A 167 -4.24 3.94 -14.46
N ALA A 168 -4.08 3.30 -15.61
CA ALA A 168 -3.97 1.84 -15.71
C ALA A 168 -2.62 1.35 -15.15
N PHE A 169 -2.64 0.17 -14.53
CA PHE A 169 -1.46 -0.48 -13.95
C PHE A 169 -1.16 -1.87 -14.54
N GLU A 170 -1.96 -2.35 -15.51
CA GLU A 170 -1.80 -3.69 -16.12
C GLU A 170 -0.38 -3.97 -16.65
N ASP A 171 0.26 -2.95 -17.24
CA ASP A 171 1.64 -3.07 -17.77
C ASP A 171 2.73 -2.64 -16.77
N LYS A 172 2.34 -2.30 -15.53
CA LYS A 172 3.24 -1.71 -14.51
C LYS A 172 3.39 -2.56 -13.26
N LEU A 173 2.35 -3.31 -12.91
CA LEU A 173 2.31 -4.18 -11.74
C LEU A 173 2.05 -5.61 -12.19
N SER A 174 2.78 -6.55 -11.58
CA SER A 174 2.47 -7.97 -11.71
C SER A 174 1.14 -8.31 -11.02
N ASN A 175 0.54 -9.45 -11.38
CA ASN A 175 -0.67 -9.94 -10.72
C ASN A 175 -0.49 -10.09 -9.20
N ASP A 176 0.69 -10.54 -8.75
CA ASP A 176 0.99 -10.68 -7.33
C ASP A 176 1.05 -9.33 -6.61
N GLU A 177 1.58 -8.29 -7.26
CA GLU A 177 1.58 -6.92 -6.73
C GLU A 177 0.17 -6.31 -6.70
N VAL A 178 -0.67 -6.60 -7.69
CA VAL A 178 -2.08 -6.17 -7.73
C VAL A 178 -2.87 -6.83 -6.59
N LEU A 179 -2.67 -8.13 -6.36
CA LEU A 179 -3.29 -8.81 -5.22
C LEU A 179 -2.73 -8.28 -3.91
N ALA A 180 -1.41 -8.09 -3.78
CA ALA A 180 -0.80 -7.57 -2.57
C ALA A 180 -1.33 -6.17 -2.22
N VAL A 181 -1.46 -5.25 -3.19
CA VAL A 181 -2.02 -3.92 -2.90
C VAL A 181 -3.49 -3.98 -2.47
N LEU A 182 -4.27 -4.93 -3.01
CA LEU A 182 -5.65 -5.17 -2.54
C LEU A 182 -5.68 -5.75 -1.12
N ALA A 183 -4.76 -6.67 -0.78
CA ALA A 183 -4.60 -7.17 0.58
C ALA A 183 -4.33 -6.02 1.57
N TYR A 184 -3.39 -5.13 1.22
CA TYR A 184 -3.11 -3.95 2.03
C TYR A 184 -4.34 -3.03 2.15
N ILE A 185 -5.00 -2.68 1.04
CA ILE A 185 -6.20 -1.83 1.05
C ILE A 185 -7.29 -2.42 1.96
N GLN A 186 -7.53 -3.73 1.86
CA GLN A 186 -8.56 -4.41 2.66
C GLN A 186 -8.16 -4.57 4.13
N SER A 187 -6.87 -4.64 4.43
CA SER A 187 -6.39 -4.61 5.82
C SER A 187 -6.66 -3.28 6.53
N LEU A 188 -6.91 -2.20 5.77
CA LEU A 188 -7.32 -0.90 6.31
C LEU A 188 -8.81 -0.83 6.66
N TRP A 189 -9.62 -1.81 6.26
CA TRP A 189 -11.07 -1.74 6.45
C TRP A 189 -11.45 -2.06 7.90
N PRO A 190 -12.48 -1.39 8.45
CA PRO A 190 -13.13 -1.84 9.68
C PRO A 190 -13.53 -3.32 9.56
N ARG A 191 -13.38 -4.07 10.66
CA ARG A 191 -13.61 -5.52 10.70
C ARG A 191 -15.00 -5.90 10.20
N GLU A 192 -16.01 -5.09 10.51
CA GLU A 192 -17.40 -5.30 10.13
C GLU A 192 -17.58 -5.16 8.60
N ILE A 193 -16.86 -4.21 7.98
CA ILE A 193 -16.88 -4.00 6.53
C ILE A 193 -16.19 -5.15 5.82
N TYR A 194 -15.01 -5.56 6.30
CA TYR A 194 -14.29 -6.71 5.73
C TYR A 194 -15.14 -7.99 5.83
N THR A 195 -15.71 -8.28 7.00
CA THR A 195 -16.56 -9.46 7.21
C THR A 195 -17.78 -9.44 6.28
N THR A 196 -18.41 -8.27 6.10
CA THR A 196 -19.55 -8.10 5.19
C THR A 196 -19.16 -8.39 3.74
N TRP A 197 -18.03 -7.84 3.29
CA TRP A 197 -17.49 -8.12 1.95
C TRP A 197 -17.15 -9.60 1.77
N ALA A 198 -16.40 -10.19 2.69
CA ALA A 198 -15.95 -11.59 2.62
C ALA A 198 -17.14 -12.56 2.55
N THR A 199 -18.18 -12.32 3.35
CA THR A 199 -19.40 -13.15 3.34
C THR A 199 -20.11 -13.07 1.99
N ARG A 200 -20.24 -11.85 1.42
CA ARG A 200 -20.91 -11.65 0.13
C ARG A 200 -20.16 -12.34 -1.00
N ILE A 201 -18.84 -12.17 -1.07
CA ILE A 201 -18.04 -12.74 -2.16
C ILE A 201 -17.96 -14.28 -2.08
N ASN A 202 -17.97 -14.85 -0.88
CA ASN A 202 -18.03 -16.31 -0.70
C ASN A 202 -19.41 -16.89 -1.04
N SER A 203 -20.48 -16.10 -0.93
CA SER A 203 -21.84 -16.53 -1.28
C SER A 203 -22.19 -16.45 -2.77
N GLN A 204 -21.31 -15.86 -3.59
CA GLN A 204 -21.51 -15.66 -5.04
C GLN A 204 -20.61 -16.56 -5.91
N GLN A 205 -19.94 -17.54 -5.31
CA GLN A 205 -19.17 -18.59 -5.97
C GLN A 205 -19.94 -19.90 -5.92
#